data_AF-A0AA51R894-F1
#
_entry.id   AF-A0AA51R894-F1
#
_cell.length_a   1.000
_cell.length_b   1.000
_cell.length_c   1.000
_cell.angle_alpha   90.00
_cell.angle_beta   90.00
_cell.angle_gamma   90.00
#
_symmetry.space_group_name_H-M   'P 1'
#
loop_
_entity.id
_entity.type
_entity.pdbx_description
1 polymer ?
#
loop_
_entity_poly.entity_id
_entity_poly.type
_entity_poly.pdbx_seq_one_letter_code
_entity_poly.pdbx_strand_id
1 'polypeptide(L)'
;MLPVLHGLETAVACELQILFIWDIYKIEIEKPDLIILPNAKGHHMYFEIAKYAYQSDIKVFALESEGNFRTDGSFPYWGYNKDQFFYQDWVTAWSPRTLKYIKNIAPAEQKDKVVLTGATGFDRYVFGKFISKNEFLKKYNKEKYSKIIGYAGWAFGKIHSAHKKEALTHIFPDDIQKRYEWVEKYRLFVRNILKQAIENNPDVLFLFKRHPKEAFESDLSEGPNEMNELLNYDNVLYFRQDEQIHDLINVSDFWMGFETTTALEAWMLGKQTILINDDTDFPRNNLHIGSPKISSYPKLQEIINEYYKKQDIEIFNQPEFKKNRELLVSDTIGYADGKNHLRVLYFLLKTFDSIEPGHSQPKLNLRALRLYFLMHMGKYFYNKSIFEKLPYFRKTIYVFESMYLSGLKERRKEVRSDIDNFYKKHHIKEKLKARDWESILSLNFLKQT
;
A
#
# COMPACT_ATOMS: atom_id res chain seq x y z
N MET A 1 5.66 -5.93 -6.01
CA MET A 1 5.82 -7.10 -6.90
C MET A 1 6.30 -6.74 -8.30
N LEU A 2 5.57 -5.96 -9.11
CA LEU A 2 5.98 -5.66 -10.50
C LEU A 2 7.45 -5.23 -10.67
N PRO A 3 8.03 -4.39 -9.80
CA PRO A 3 9.45 -4.04 -9.93
C PRO A 3 10.41 -5.20 -9.69
N VAL A 4 10.05 -6.13 -8.80
CA VAL A 4 10.82 -7.35 -8.54
C VAL A 4 10.79 -8.26 -9.76
N LEU A 5 9.62 -8.43 -10.38
CA LEU A 5 9.46 -9.25 -11.59
C LEU A 5 10.26 -8.69 -12.76
N HIS A 6 10.21 -7.36 -12.97
CA HIS A 6 11.02 -6.72 -14.01
C HIS A 6 12.53 -6.88 -13.76
N GLY A 7 12.97 -6.78 -12.51
CA GLY A 7 14.35 -7.05 -12.13
C GLY A 7 14.75 -8.50 -12.40
N LEU A 8 13.88 -9.48 -12.10
CA LEU A 8 14.12 -10.89 -12.39
C LEU A 8 14.31 -11.14 -13.88
N GLU A 9 13.40 -10.67 -14.73
CA GLU A 9 13.49 -10.79 -16.20
C GLU A 9 14.72 -10.08 -16.78
N THR A 10 15.28 -9.11 -16.05
CA THR A 10 16.51 -8.42 -16.44
C THR A 10 17.76 -9.21 -16.04
N ALA A 11 17.70 -9.87 -14.89
CA ALA A 11 18.85 -10.56 -14.29
C ALA A 11 19.07 -11.97 -14.86
N VAL A 12 18.00 -12.67 -15.23
CA VAL A 12 18.05 -14.06 -15.69
C VAL A 12 17.11 -14.28 -16.88
N ALA A 13 17.44 -15.28 -17.71
CA ALA A 13 16.53 -15.77 -18.72
C ALA A 13 15.49 -16.67 -18.04
N CYS A 14 14.24 -16.22 -17.97
CA CYS A 14 13.13 -16.99 -17.41
C CYS A 14 11.85 -16.78 -18.22
N GLU A 15 10.99 -17.78 -18.22
CA GLU A 15 9.60 -17.62 -18.65
C GLU A 15 8.75 -17.22 -17.43
N LEU A 16 8.07 -16.07 -17.53
CA LEU A 16 7.23 -15.55 -16.45
C LEU A 16 5.75 -15.60 -16.85
N GLN A 17 4.98 -16.41 -16.15
CA GLN A 17 3.53 -16.46 -16.26
C GLN A 17 2.89 -15.81 -15.02
N ILE A 18 1.93 -14.91 -15.22
CA ILE A 18 1.14 -14.33 -14.12
C ILE A 18 -0.29 -14.88 -14.21
N LEU A 19 -0.70 -15.56 -13.16
CA LEU A 19 -1.97 -16.27 -13.09
C LEU A 19 -2.89 -15.68 -12.02
N PHE A 20 -4.20 -15.81 -12.26
CA PHE A 20 -5.19 -15.50 -11.25
C PHE A 20 -5.12 -16.53 -10.11
N ILE A 21 -5.25 -16.09 -8.86
CA ILE A 21 -5.03 -16.91 -7.66
C ILE A 21 -5.95 -18.15 -7.56
N TRP A 22 -7.06 -18.20 -8.32
CA TRP A 22 -7.94 -19.38 -8.36
C TRP A 22 -7.46 -20.47 -9.33
N ASP A 23 -6.53 -20.15 -10.23
CA ASP A 23 -6.04 -21.08 -11.25
C ASP A 23 -4.90 -21.97 -10.70
N ILE A 24 -5.03 -22.46 -9.46
CA ILE A 24 -3.99 -23.24 -8.76
C ILE A 24 -3.61 -24.51 -9.56
N TYR A 25 -4.58 -25.10 -10.26
CA TYR A 25 -4.37 -26.31 -11.05
C TYR A 25 -3.33 -26.13 -12.18
N LYS A 26 -3.07 -24.88 -12.61
CA LYS A 26 -1.98 -24.60 -13.55
C LYS A 26 -0.61 -25.03 -13.03
N ILE A 27 -0.41 -25.12 -11.72
CA ILE A 27 0.85 -25.65 -11.15
C ILE A 27 1.06 -27.12 -11.58
N GLU A 28 -0.01 -27.92 -11.67
CA GLU A 28 0.08 -29.30 -12.14
C GLU A 28 0.35 -29.41 -13.64
N ILE A 29 -0.26 -28.51 -14.42
CA ILE A 29 -0.15 -28.50 -15.88
C ILE A 29 1.22 -27.99 -16.33
N GLU A 30 1.61 -26.82 -15.83
CA GLU A 30 2.78 -26.07 -16.29
C GLU A 30 4.06 -26.49 -15.54
N LYS A 31 3.94 -27.09 -14.35
CA LYS A 31 5.05 -27.57 -13.51
C LYS A 31 6.16 -26.51 -13.31
N PRO A 32 5.82 -25.35 -12.72
CA PRO A 32 6.77 -24.26 -12.59
C PRO A 32 7.91 -24.64 -11.63
N ASP A 33 9.12 -24.15 -11.91
CA ASP A 33 10.27 -24.31 -11.02
C ASP A 33 10.18 -23.44 -9.75
N LEU A 34 9.49 -22.30 -9.87
CA LEU A 34 9.39 -21.28 -8.83
C LEU A 34 8.03 -20.60 -8.84
N ILE A 35 7.43 -20.46 -7.66
CA ILE A 35 6.20 -19.70 -7.45
C ILE A 35 6.50 -18.43 -6.66
N ILE A 36 6.10 -17.28 -7.20
CA ILE A 36 6.26 -15.96 -6.58
C ILE A 36 4.89 -15.44 -6.11
N LEU A 37 4.77 -15.13 -4.82
CA LEU A 37 3.52 -14.67 -4.19
C LEU A 37 3.65 -13.25 -3.59
N PRO A 38 2.55 -12.46 -3.56
CA PRO A 38 2.58 -11.13 -2.96
C PRO A 38 2.60 -11.17 -1.43
N ASN A 39 2.14 -12.27 -0.86
CA ASN A 39 2.31 -12.70 0.52
C ASN A 39 1.97 -14.19 0.62
N ALA A 40 2.37 -14.86 1.69
CA ALA A 40 2.08 -16.28 1.93
C ALA A 40 1.06 -16.53 3.05
N LYS A 41 0.47 -15.47 3.63
CA LYS A 41 -0.31 -15.59 4.88
C LYS A 41 -1.51 -14.65 5.01
N GLY A 42 -1.56 -13.57 4.23
CA GLY A 42 -2.61 -12.56 4.29
C GLY A 42 -3.91 -13.00 3.60
N HIS A 43 -3.86 -14.04 2.77
CA HIS A 43 -5.04 -14.62 2.13
C HIS A 43 -4.96 -16.15 2.10
N HIS A 44 -6.06 -16.83 2.41
CA HIS A 44 -6.11 -18.30 2.51
C HIS A 44 -5.61 -19.02 1.25
N MET A 45 -5.96 -18.53 0.05
CA MET A 45 -5.50 -19.14 -1.20
C MET A 45 -3.99 -18.96 -1.43
N TYR A 46 -3.39 -17.82 -1.03
CA TYR A 46 -1.93 -17.67 -1.18
C TYR A 46 -1.19 -18.62 -0.24
N PHE A 47 -1.71 -18.81 0.97
CA PHE A 47 -1.21 -19.81 1.89
C PHE A 47 -1.34 -21.24 1.32
N GLU A 48 -2.51 -21.58 0.76
CA GLU A 48 -2.76 -22.87 0.12
C GLU A 48 -1.79 -23.12 -1.05
N ILE A 49 -1.56 -22.12 -1.90
CA ILE A 49 -0.59 -22.19 -3.00
C ILE A 49 0.84 -22.39 -2.46
N ALA A 50 1.26 -21.61 -1.47
CA ALA A 50 2.61 -21.73 -0.89
C ALA A 50 2.86 -23.11 -0.31
N LYS A 51 1.90 -23.65 0.44
CA LYS A 51 1.99 -24.99 1.03
C LYS A 51 1.98 -26.07 -0.05
N TYR A 52 1.08 -25.97 -1.02
CA TYR A 52 0.99 -26.94 -2.12
C TYR A 52 2.25 -26.99 -2.97
N ALA A 53 2.81 -25.83 -3.31
CA ALA A 53 4.07 -25.71 -4.03
C ALA A 53 5.23 -26.36 -3.27
N TYR A 54 5.38 -26.02 -1.99
CA TYR A 54 6.41 -26.60 -1.13
C TYR A 54 6.29 -28.13 -1.03
N GLN A 55 5.08 -28.66 -0.88
CA GLN A 55 4.83 -30.11 -0.83
C GLN A 55 5.06 -30.84 -2.16
N SER A 56 5.18 -30.07 -3.24
CA SER A 56 5.42 -30.56 -4.60
C SER A 56 6.88 -30.39 -5.03
N ASP A 57 7.78 -30.05 -4.09
CA ASP A 57 9.18 -29.69 -4.32
C ASP A 57 9.36 -28.53 -5.31
N ILE A 58 8.39 -27.60 -5.35
CA ILE A 58 8.47 -26.35 -6.11
C ILE A 58 8.93 -25.24 -5.16
N LYS A 59 9.95 -24.47 -5.56
CA LYS A 59 10.45 -23.36 -4.75
C LYS A 59 9.38 -22.29 -4.60
N VAL A 60 9.33 -21.68 -3.42
CA VAL A 60 8.38 -20.60 -3.12
C VAL A 60 9.15 -19.37 -2.65
N PHE A 61 8.83 -18.24 -3.28
CA PHE A 61 9.26 -16.94 -2.81
C PHE A 61 8.03 -16.05 -2.59
N ALA A 62 7.92 -15.43 -1.42
CA ALA A 62 6.80 -14.55 -1.12
C ALA A 62 7.29 -13.21 -0.59
N LEU A 63 6.66 -12.14 -1.07
CA LEU A 63 6.86 -10.80 -0.53
C LEU A 63 6.09 -10.63 0.78
N GLU A 64 6.37 -9.55 1.49
CA GLU A 64 5.53 -9.09 2.59
C GLU A 64 4.64 -7.92 2.12
N SER A 65 3.34 -8.00 2.40
CA SER A 65 2.35 -7.01 1.97
C SER A 65 2.14 -5.89 2.99
N GLU A 66 2.57 -6.08 4.25
CA GLU A 66 2.42 -5.10 5.31
C GLU A 66 3.63 -5.13 6.26
N GLY A 67 4.22 -3.96 6.55
CA GLY A 67 5.31 -3.82 7.52
C GLY A 67 5.04 -2.80 8.63
N ASN A 68 3.88 -2.11 8.60
CA ASN A 68 3.49 -1.16 9.65
C ASN A 68 2.52 -1.77 10.68
N PHE A 69 2.72 -3.04 11.02
CA PHE A 69 1.93 -3.69 12.04
C PHE A 69 2.55 -3.55 13.44
N ARG A 70 1.73 -3.76 14.47
CA ARG A 70 2.19 -3.74 15.87
C ARG A 70 3.05 -4.95 16.16
N THR A 71 4.19 -4.75 16.80
CA THR A 71 5.16 -5.80 17.15
C THR A 71 5.15 -6.16 18.64
N ASP A 72 4.11 -5.74 19.36
CA ASP A 72 3.87 -6.02 20.78
C ASP A 72 3.19 -7.39 21.02
N GLY A 73 2.98 -8.17 19.95
CA GLY A 73 2.27 -9.46 20.00
C GLY A 73 0.77 -9.37 19.75
N SER A 74 0.18 -8.17 19.70
CA SER A 74 -1.26 -7.99 19.42
C SER A 74 -1.64 -8.20 17.95
N PHE A 75 -0.66 -8.19 17.05
CA PHE A 75 -0.89 -8.44 15.63
C PHE A 75 -0.84 -9.94 15.30
N PRO A 76 -1.88 -10.52 14.67
CA PRO A 76 -1.90 -11.93 14.32
C PRO A 76 -1.04 -12.20 13.07
N TYR A 77 0.29 -12.13 13.23
CA TYR A 77 1.26 -12.21 12.14
C TYR A 77 1.04 -13.39 11.19
N TRP A 78 0.75 -14.56 11.74
CA TRP A 78 0.57 -15.81 10.99
C TRP A 78 -0.72 -15.84 10.15
N GLY A 79 -1.72 -15.01 10.46
CA GLY A 79 -2.94 -14.88 9.65
C GLY A 79 -3.61 -16.22 9.33
N TYR A 80 -3.67 -16.56 8.04
CA TYR A 80 -4.21 -17.84 7.54
C TYR A 80 -3.23 -19.02 7.64
N ASN A 81 -1.93 -18.77 7.81
CA ASN A 81 -0.94 -19.82 8.04
C ASN A 81 -1.06 -20.35 9.46
N LYS A 82 -1.88 -21.38 9.65
CA LYS A 82 -2.08 -22.02 10.96
C LYS A 82 -0.95 -22.95 11.37
N ASP A 83 -0.12 -23.35 10.41
CA ASP A 83 1.01 -24.25 10.63
C ASP A 83 2.20 -23.54 11.30
N GLN A 84 2.19 -22.21 11.30
CA GLN A 84 3.27 -21.35 11.84
C GLN A 84 4.65 -21.72 11.28
N PHE A 85 4.67 -22.11 9.99
CA PHE A 85 5.84 -22.57 9.27
C PHE A 85 6.06 -21.72 8.03
N PHE A 86 7.31 -21.38 7.72
CA PHE A 86 7.66 -20.66 6.50
C PHE A 86 7.88 -21.64 5.35
N TYR A 87 6.91 -21.69 4.44
CA TYR A 87 6.96 -22.47 3.19
C TYR A 87 7.86 -21.86 2.11
N GLN A 88 8.25 -20.60 2.29
CA GLN A 88 9.17 -19.86 1.43
C GLN A 88 10.62 -20.00 1.90
N ASP A 89 11.56 -19.90 0.96
CA ASP A 89 13.00 -19.97 1.29
C ASP A 89 13.46 -18.76 2.09
N TRP A 90 12.94 -17.57 1.77
CA TRP A 90 13.28 -16.31 2.44
C TRP A 90 12.01 -15.58 2.87
N VAL A 91 12.04 -15.03 4.09
CA VAL A 91 10.98 -14.22 4.68
C VAL A 91 11.42 -12.77 4.69
N THR A 92 10.84 -11.97 3.81
CA THR A 92 11.20 -10.56 3.64
C THR A 92 10.56 -9.68 4.72
N ALA A 93 11.37 -8.98 5.52
CA ALA A 93 10.93 -7.96 6.45
C ALA A 93 11.11 -6.55 5.86
N TRP A 94 10.18 -5.65 6.16
CA TRP A 94 10.25 -4.25 5.68
C TRP A 94 11.23 -3.41 6.48
N SER A 95 11.41 -3.67 7.78
CA SER A 95 12.20 -2.80 8.66
C SER A 95 12.95 -3.60 9.74
N PRO A 96 13.98 -3.02 10.37
CA PRO A 96 14.66 -3.68 11.49
C PRO A 96 13.71 -4.08 12.63
N ARG A 97 12.67 -3.25 12.87
CA ARG A 97 11.60 -3.53 13.84
C ARG A 97 10.85 -4.82 13.50
N THR A 98 10.38 -4.94 12.26
CA THR A 98 9.64 -6.13 11.82
C THR A 98 10.55 -7.34 11.70
N LEU A 99 11.80 -7.18 11.25
CA LEU A 99 12.82 -8.24 11.22
C LEU A 99 12.98 -8.88 12.60
N LYS A 100 13.23 -8.07 13.64
CA LYS A 100 13.42 -8.55 15.02
C LYS A 100 12.19 -9.30 15.51
N TYR A 101 11.01 -8.75 15.30
CA TYR A 101 9.76 -9.39 15.72
C TYR A 101 9.54 -10.73 15.02
N ILE A 102 9.73 -10.79 13.70
CA ILE A 102 9.53 -12.01 12.91
C ILE A 102 10.52 -13.09 13.34
N LYS A 103 11.80 -12.74 13.56
CA LYS A 103 12.80 -13.68 14.10
C LYS A 103 12.44 -14.22 15.48
N ASN A 104 11.76 -13.45 16.31
CA ASN A 104 11.34 -13.90 17.64
C ASN A 104 10.22 -14.95 17.59
N ILE A 105 9.31 -14.84 16.64
CA ILE A 105 8.16 -15.75 16.49
C ILE A 105 8.42 -16.90 15.50
N ALA A 106 9.51 -16.81 14.73
CA ALA A 106 9.90 -17.83 13.76
C ALA A 106 10.29 -19.15 14.45
N PRO A 107 9.98 -20.31 13.82
CA PRO A 107 10.55 -21.60 14.23
C PRO A 107 12.07 -21.51 14.31
N ALA A 108 12.68 -22.20 15.29
CA ALA A 108 14.09 -22.06 15.61
C ALA A 108 14.99 -22.31 14.40
N GLU A 109 14.68 -23.35 13.63
CA GLU A 109 15.38 -23.78 12.42
C GLU A 109 15.13 -22.87 11.20
N GLN A 110 14.21 -21.91 11.29
CA GLN A 110 13.85 -21.01 10.18
C GLN A 110 14.18 -19.53 10.46
N LYS A 111 14.78 -19.20 11.61
CA LYS A 111 15.11 -17.82 11.98
C LYS A 111 16.05 -17.14 10.99
N ASP A 112 16.98 -17.90 10.41
CA ASP A 112 17.98 -17.38 9.46
C ASP A 112 17.39 -17.12 8.07
N LYS A 113 16.19 -17.64 7.78
CA LYS A 113 15.44 -17.30 6.56
C LYS A 113 14.87 -15.89 6.59
N VAL A 114 14.79 -15.25 7.75
CA VAL A 114 14.17 -13.93 7.90
C VAL A 114 15.18 -12.83 7.62
N VAL A 115 14.92 -12.04 6.58
CA VAL A 115 15.87 -11.08 5.99
C VAL A 115 15.25 -9.70 5.84
N LEU A 116 16.06 -8.65 6.05
CA LEU A 116 15.62 -7.27 5.85
C LEU A 116 15.71 -6.92 4.37
N THR A 117 14.64 -6.39 3.78
CA THR A 117 14.62 -6.04 2.34
C THR A 117 13.94 -4.71 2.03
N GLY A 118 13.08 -4.22 2.93
CA GLY A 118 12.35 -2.97 2.72
C GLY A 118 11.01 -3.14 2.00
N ALA A 119 10.23 -2.06 1.97
CA ALA A 119 8.89 -2.07 1.39
C ALA A 119 8.93 -1.80 -0.13
N THR A 120 8.91 -2.86 -0.94
CA THR A 120 8.97 -2.73 -2.43
C THR A 120 7.88 -1.86 -3.04
N GLY A 121 6.73 -1.70 -2.38
CA GLY A 121 5.65 -0.83 -2.83
C GLY A 121 6.01 0.67 -2.79
N PHE A 122 6.95 1.06 -1.93
CA PHE A 122 7.38 2.45 -1.75
C PHE A 122 8.45 2.89 -2.74
N ASP A 123 9.12 1.97 -3.43
CA ASP A 123 10.12 2.33 -4.45
C ASP A 123 9.51 3.18 -5.57
N ARG A 124 8.20 3.01 -5.82
CA ARG A 124 7.47 3.77 -6.84
C ARG A 124 7.52 5.28 -6.61
N TYR A 125 7.67 5.75 -5.37
CA TYR A 125 7.75 7.19 -5.08
C TYR A 125 9.10 7.80 -5.51
N VAL A 126 10.09 6.96 -5.80
CA VAL A 126 11.41 7.40 -6.29
C VAL A 126 11.50 7.34 -7.81
N PHE A 127 10.98 6.29 -8.44
CA PHE A 127 11.08 6.11 -9.90
C PHE A 127 9.80 6.38 -10.69
N GLY A 128 8.64 6.40 -10.02
CA GLY A 128 7.34 6.46 -10.68
C GLY A 128 7.05 7.82 -11.29
N LYS A 129 6.34 7.81 -12.41
CA LYS A 129 5.76 9.02 -12.99
C LYS A 129 4.35 9.22 -12.44
N PHE A 130 4.08 10.44 -12.03
CA PHE A 130 2.81 10.87 -11.46
C PHE A 130 2.23 11.99 -12.31
N ILE A 131 0.91 12.15 -12.27
CA ILE A 131 0.22 13.18 -13.05
C ILE A 131 0.79 14.56 -12.73
N SER A 132 1.03 15.38 -13.75
CA SER A 132 1.49 16.75 -13.56
C SER A 132 0.36 17.66 -13.07
N LYS A 133 0.71 18.74 -12.37
CA LYS A 133 -0.27 19.74 -11.90
C LYS A 133 -1.14 20.27 -13.05
N ASN A 134 -0.52 20.58 -14.19
CA ASN A 134 -1.22 21.09 -15.38
C ASN A 134 -2.17 20.07 -16.00
N GLU A 135 -1.73 18.82 -16.13
CA GLU A 135 -2.55 17.74 -16.67
C GLU A 135 -3.75 17.45 -15.77
N PHE A 136 -3.54 17.44 -14.45
CA PHE A 136 -4.61 17.28 -13.47
C PHE A 136 -5.62 18.42 -13.52
N LEU A 137 -5.18 19.67 -13.51
CA LEU A 137 -6.08 20.83 -13.57
C LEU A 137 -6.92 20.83 -14.85
N LYS A 138 -6.31 20.47 -15.99
CA LYS A 138 -7.02 20.33 -17.27
C LYS A 138 -8.05 19.19 -17.22
N LYS A 139 -7.71 18.05 -16.62
CA LYS A 139 -8.63 16.90 -16.47
C LYS A 139 -9.92 17.29 -15.74
N TYR A 140 -9.84 18.21 -14.78
CA TYR A 140 -10.97 18.62 -13.94
C TYR A 140 -11.57 19.99 -14.29
N ASN A 141 -11.14 20.63 -15.37
CA ASN A 141 -11.54 21.99 -15.76
C ASN A 141 -11.31 23.02 -14.62
N LYS A 142 -10.13 22.95 -13.99
CA LYS A 142 -9.72 23.78 -12.85
C LYS A 142 -8.48 24.62 -13.16
N GLU A 143 -8.17 24.89 -14.42
CA GLU A 143 -6.96 25.62 -14.86
C GLU A 143 -6.83 27.03 -14.27
N LYS A 144 -7.92 27.61 -13.76
CA LYS A 144 -7.89 28.90 -13.03
C LYS A 144 -7.12 28.85 -11.71
N TYR A 145 -6.87 27.66 -11.15
CA TYR A 145 -6.18 27.50 -9.87
C TYR A 145 -4.69 27.22 -10.10
N SER A 146 -3.83 28.03 -9.49
CA SER A 146 -2.38 27.78 -9.43
C SER A 146 -1.94 27.17 -8.09
N LYS A 147 -2.79 27.23 -7.07
CA LYS A 147 -2.55 26.80 -5.69
C LYS A 147 -3.44 25.60 -5.38
N ILE A 148 -2.87 24.55 -4.80
CA ILE A 148 -3.57 23.28 -4.53
C ILE A 148 -3.16 22.75 -3.16
N ILE A 149 -4.14 22.50 -2.28
CA ILE A 149 -3.90 21.86 -0.99
C ILE A 149 -4.68 20.55 -0.93
N GLY A 150 -4.02 19.46 -0.57
CA GLY A 150 -4.65 18.16 -0.42
C GLY A 150 -4.99 17.82 1.03
N TYR A 151 -6.05 17.05 1.26
CA TYR A 151 -6.43 16.51 2.56
C TYR A 151 -6.86 15.04 2.45
N ALA A 152 -6.27 14.18 3.28
CA ALA A 152 -6.65 12.77 3.43
C ALA A 152 -7.68 12.58 4.53
N GLY A 153 -8.81 11.96 4.19
CA GLY A 153 -9.86 11.62 5.14
C GLY A 153 -9.47 10.53 6.14
N TRP A 154 -10.09 10.58 7.32
CA TRP A 154 -9.84 9.64 8.41
C TRP A 154 -10.83 8.47 8.52
N ALA A 155 -12.05 8.64 7.97
CA ALA A 155 -13.23 7.78 8.20
C ALA A 155 -14.13 8.16 9.39
N PHE A 156 -14.31 9.46 9.65
CA PHE A 156 -15.28 9.92 10.66
C PHE A 156 -16.71 9.49 10.34
N GLY A 157 -17.08 9.36 9.05
CA GLY A 157 -18.43 8.98 8.62
C GLY A 157 -18.87 7.57 9.06
N LYS A 158 -17.93 6.73 9.51
CA LYS A 158 -18.24 5.41 10.09
C LYS A 158 -19.20 5.47 11.28
N ILE A 159 -19.27 6.60 11.99
CA ILE A 159 -20.21 6.78 13.11
C ILE A 159 -21.68 6.65 12.66
N HIS A 160 -21.96 6.85 11.36
CA HIS A 160 -23.29 6.75 10.77
C HIS A 160 -23.57 5.39 10.11
N SER A 161 -22.61 4.47 10.09
CA SER A 161 -22.81 3.13 9.52
C SER A 161 -23.58 2.20 10.47
N ALA A 162 -24.29 1.22 9.89
CA ALA A 162 -24.88 0.11 10.63
C ALA A 162 -23.82 -0.69 11.42
N HIS A 163 -22.58 -0.71 10.95
CA HIS A 163 -21.46 -1.45 11.55
C HIS A 163 -20.52 -0.57 12.41
N LYS A 164 -21.01 0.56 12.91
CA LYS A 164 -20.21 1.51 13.71
C LYS A 164 -19.65 0.89 15.00
N LYS A 165 -20.34 -0.11 15.57
CA LYS A 165 -19.92 -0.79 16.79
C LYS A 165 -18.63 -1.55 16.57
N GLU A 166 -18.52 -2.27 15.47
CA GLU A 166 -17.34 -3.04 15.07
C GLU A 166 -16.20 -2.14 14.59
N ALA A 167 -16.54 -1.07 13.86
CA ALA A 167 -15.56 -0.25 13.15
C ALA A 167 -14.69 0.64 14.07
N LEU A 168 -15.26 1.08 15.19
CA LEU A 168 -14.69 2.12 16.06
C LEU A 168 -14.23 1.58 17.44
N THR A 169 -14.24 0.25 17.63
CA THR A 169 -13.86 -0.41 18.91
C THR A 169 -12.48 -0.05 19.44
N HIS A 170 -11.56 0.30 18.55
CA HIS A 170 -10.19 0.67 18.91
C HIS A 170 -10.09 2.04 19.59
N ILE A 171 -11.11 2.89 19.50
CA ILE A 171 -11.17 4.21 20.13
C ILE A 171 -11.93 4.04 21.45
N PHE A 172 -11.29 4.30 22.59
CA PHE A 172 -11.87 4.12 23.92
C PHE A 172 -12.62 2.78 24.04
N PRO A 173 -11.92 1.64 24.05
CA PRO A 173 -12.54 0.30 23.98
C PRO A 173 -13.61 0.09 25.06
N ASP A 174 -13.36 0.65 26.25
CA ASP A 174 -14.18 0.46 27.45
C ASP A 174 -15.28 1.53 27.63
N ASP A 175 -15.33 2.56 26.77
CA ASP A 175 -16.29 3.68 26.89
C ASP A 175 -16.92 4.04 25.53
N ILE A 176 -18.07 3.42 25.26
CA ILE A 176 -18.81 3.58 24.01
C ILE A 176 -19.36 5.01 23.85
N GLN A 177 -19.77 5.66 24.94
CA GLN A 177 -20.34 7.00 24.89
C GLN A 177 -19.25 8.01 24.53
N LYS A 178 -18.14 7.98 25.28
CA LYS A 178 -16.96 8.81 25.00
C LYS A 178 -16.43 8.59 23.58
N ARG A 179 -16.42 7.34 23.10
CA ARG A 179 -16.05 7.00 21.71
C ARG A 179 -16.87 7.77 20.69
N TYR A 180 -18.19 7.71 20.76
CA TYR A 180 -19.04 8.35 19.74
C TYR A 180 -19.04 9.87 19.84
N GLU A 181 -19.04 10.41 21.06
CA GLU A 181 -18.89 11.85 21.28
C GLU A 181 -17.57 12.37 20.72
N TRP A 182 -16.48 11.63 20.94
CA TRP A 182 -15.17 11.97 20.42
C TRP A 182 -15.14 11.99 18.89
N VAL A 183 -15.64 10.94 18.24
CA VAL A 183 -15.64 10.85 16.76
C VAL A 183 -16.46 11.98 16.15
N GLU A 184 -17.64 12.29 16.71
CA GLU A 184 -18.48 13.39 16.21
C GLU A 184 -17.86 14.77 16.47
N LYS A 185 -17.30 14.98 17.67
CA LYS A 185 -16.57 16.21 18.03
C LYS A 185 -15.46 16.48 17.01
N TYR A 186 -14.62 15.49 16.73
CA TYR A 186 -13.47 15.67 15.83
C TYR A 186 -13.86 15.76 14.35
N ARG A 187 -14.93 15.07 13.93
CA ARG A 187 -15.53 15.26 12.60
C ARG A 187 -15.89 16.73 12.38
N LEU A 188 -16.65 17.31 13.32
CA LEU A 188 -17.08 18.71 13.25
C LEU A 188 -15.91 19.69 13.38
N PHE A 189 -14.97 19.42 14.28
CA PHE A 189 -13.76 20.21 14.46
C PHE A 189 -12.97 20.36 13.16
N VAL A 190 -12.65 19.23 12.51
CA VAL A 190 -11.90 19.25 11.25
C VAL A 190 -12.73 19.90 10.14
N ARG A 191 -14.01 19.54 10.02
CA ARG A 191 -14.91 20.12 9.01
C ARG A 191 -14.99 21.64 9.11
N ASN A 192 -15.04 22.19 10.32
CA ASN A 192 -15.13 23.64 10.54
C ASN A 192 -13.82 24.37 10.23
N ILE A 193 -12.66 23.75 10.49
CA ILE A 193 -11.36 24.30 10.09
C ILE A 193 -11.23 24.28 8.57
N LEU A 194 -11.56 23.16 7.93
CA LEU A 194 -11.54 23.03 6.46
C LEU A 194 -12.47 24.03 5.80
N LYS A 195 -13.72 24.16 6.29
CA LYS A 195 -14.69 25.14 5.79
C LYS A 195 -14.12 26.56 5.81
N GLN A 196 -13.58 27.00 6.95
CA GLN A 196 -12.99 28.35 7.05
C GLN A 196 -11.79 28.52 6.12
N ALA A 197 -10.94 27.51 5.97
CA ALA A 197 -9.82 27.57 5.03
C ALA A 197 -10.29 27.70 3.57
N ILE A 198 -11.34 26.97 3.18
CA ILE A 198 -11.93 27.04 1.84
C ILE A 198 -12.52 28.43 1.58
N GLU A 199 -13.33 28.93 2.51
CA GLU A 199 -14.03 30.22 2.38
C GLU A 199 -13.05 31.41 2.30
N ASN A 200 -11.95 31.36 3.05
CA ASN A 200 -10.97 32.46 3.11
C ASN A 200 -9.86 32.37 2.05
N ASN A 201 -9.80 31.29 1.26
CA ASN A 201 -8.79 31.11 0.21
C ASN A 201 -9.44 30.69 -1.12
N PRO A 202 -10.24 31.58 -1.76
CA PRO A 202 -10.98 31.26 -2.97
C PRO A 202 -10.09 30.99 -4.20
N ASP A 203 -8.83 31.38 -4.16
CA ASP A 203 -7.80 31.16 -5.17
C ASP A 203 -7.03 29.83 -4.99
N VAL A 204 -7.33 29.07 -3.93
CA VAL A 204 -6.74 27.77 -3.62
C VAL A 204 -7.73 26.66 -3.90
N LEU A 205 -7.33 25.65 -4.68
CA LEU A 205 -8.11 24.43 -4.89
C LEU A 205 -7.84 23.42 -3.78
N PHE A 206 -8.89 22.96 -3.11
CA PHE A 206 -8.79 21.93 -2.07
C PHE A 206 -9.14 20.55 -2.65
N LEU A 207 -8.22 19.60 -2.53
CA LEU A 207 -8.39 18.22 -2.98
C LEU A 207 -8.66 17.30 -1.79
N PHE A 208 -9.87 16.75 -1.72
CA PHE A 208 -10.31 15.90 -0.63
C PHE A 208 -10.32 14.45 -1.07
N LYS A 209 -9.51 13.61 -0.41
CA LYS A 209 -9.48 12.17 -0.67
C LYS A 209 -10.19 11.41 0.44
N ARG A 210 -11.31 10.78 0.11
CA ARG A 210 -12.05 9.91 1.02
C ARG A 210 -11.18 8.78 1.55
N HIS A 211 -11.35 8.42 2.83
CA HIS A 211 -10.70 7.24 3.38
C HIS A 211 -11.23 5.97 2.69
N PRO A 212 -10.39 4.97 2.35
CA PRO A 212 -10.86 3.75 1.67
C PRO A 212 -11.91 2.97 2.45
N LYS A 213 -11.85 3.05 3.79
CA LYS A 213 -12.80 2.40 4.72
C LYS A 213 -13.88 3.35 5.23
N GLU A 214 -14.13 4.50 4.59
CA GLU A 214 -15.15 5.47 5.03
C GLU A 214 -16.52 4.82 5.26
N ALA A 215 -16.93 3.99 4.32
CA ALA A 215 -18.19 3.24 4.33
C ALA A 215 -17.91 1.76 4.14
N PHE A 216 -18.78 0.91 4.68
CA PHE A 216 -18.79 -0.52 4.42
C PHE A 216 -19.41 -0.81 3.05
N GLU A 217 -19.08 -1.95 2.46
CA GLU A 217 -19.67 -2.40 1.19
C GLU A 217 -21.20 -2.59 1.27
N SER A 218 -21.72 -2.78 2.49
CA SER A 218 -23.15 -2.90 2.78
C SER A 218 -23.87 -1.55 2.91
N ASP A 219 -23.13 -0.44 3.06
CA ASP A 219 -23.74 0.87 3.25
C ASP A 219 -24.31 1.38 1.91
N LEU A 220 -25.61 1.73 1.89
CA LEU A 220 -26.31 2.23 0.69
C LEU A 220 -25.98 3.68 0.35
N SER A 221 -25.47 4.43 1.32
CA SER A 221 -25.10 5.84 1.16
C SER A 221 -23.99 6.22 2.13
N GLU A 222 -23.22 7.24 1.75
CA GLU A 222 -22.14 7.75 2.58
C GLU A 222 -22.72 8.70 3.63
N GLY A 223 -22.49 8.40 4.91
CA GLY A 223 -22.87 9.31 6.01
C GLY A 223 -22.04 10.60 6.02
N PRO A 224 -22.46 11.64 6.76
CA PRO A 224 -21.68 12.86 6.94
C PRO A 224 -20.24 12.55 7.41
N ASN A 225 -19.27 13.17 6.77
CA ASN A 225 -17.87 13.13 7.20
C ASN A 225 -17.29 14.55 7.23
N GLU A 226 -15.98 14.66 7.42
CA GLU A 226 -15.30 15.94 7.57
C GLU A 226 -15.15 16.73 6.25
N MET A 227 -15.45 16.11 5.10
CA MET A 227 -15.25 16.69 3.75
C MET A 227 -16.54 16.80 2.94
N ASN A 228 -17.45 15.83 3.03
CA ASN A 228 -18.57 15.69 2.08
C ASN A 228 -19.69 16.74 2.28
N GLU A 229 -19.69 17.45 3.41
CA GLU A 229 -20.53 18.63 3.63
C GLU A 229 -19.98 19.89 2.93
N LEU A 230 -18.78 19.82 2.33
CA LEU A 230 -18.06 20.95 1.74
C LEU A 230 -17.96 20.85 0.20
N LEU A 231 -18.79 20.01 -0.42
CA LEU A 231 -18.73 19.76 -1.88
C LEU A 231 -19.37 20.86 -2.70
N ASN A 232 -20.12 21.75 -2.07
CA ASN A 232 -20.82 22.85 -2.72
C ASN A 232 -19.91 24.04 -3.06
N TYR A 233 -18.64 24.03 -2.63
CA TYR A 233 -17.69 25.09 -2.96
C TYR A 233 -17.01 24.85 -4.30
N ASP A 234 -16.92 25.88 -5.13
CA ASP A 234 -16.29 25.81 -6.45
C ASP A 234 -14.80 25.43 -6.40
N ASN A 235 -14.11 25.77 -5.30
CA ASN A 235 -12.71 25.49 -5.07
C ASN A 235 -12.47 24.18 -4.29
N VAL A 236 -13.40 23.22 -4.36
CA VAL A 236 -13.26 21.88 -3.76
C VAL A 236 -13.44 20.79 -4.83
N LEU A 237 -12.60 19.75 -4.76
CA LEU A 237 -12.80 18.48 -5.47
C LEU A 237 -12.73 17.32 -4.47
N TYR A 238 -13.66 16.38 -4.60
CA TYR A 238 -13.76 15.22 -3.71
C TYR A 238 -13.64 13.91 -4.46
N PHE A 239 -12.71 13.07 -4.02
CA PHE A 239 -12.33 11.84 -4.67
C PHE A 239 -12.67 10.65 -3.80
N ARG A 240 -13.51 9.75 -4.33
CA ARG A 240 -13.84 8.49 -3.67
C ARG A 240 -12.85 7.42 -4.08
N GLN A 241 -12.94 6.96 -5.33
CA GLN A 241 -12.04 5.95 -5.91
C GLN A 241 -11.44 6.39 -7.25
N ASP A 242 -11.82 7.57 -7.72
CA ASP A 242 -11.56 8.06 -9.08
C ASP A 242 -10.08 8.38 -9.33
N GLU A 243 -9.39 8.80 -8.26
CA GLU A 243 -7.97 9.16 -8.31
C GLU A 243 -7.12 8.38 -7.32
N GLN A 244 -5.89 8.09 -7.75
CA GLN A 244 -4.88 7.48 -6.91
C GLN A 244 -4.31 8.50 -5.93
N ILE A 245 -4.05 8.07 -4.70
CA ILE A 245 -3.55 8.94 -3.63
C ILE A 245 -2.23 9.64 -4.00
N HIS A 246 -1.34 8.96 -4.71
CA HIS A 246 -0.02 9.49 -5.07
C HIS A 246 -0.12 10.64 -6.06
N ASP A 247 -1.08 10.59 -6.98
CA ASP A 247 -1.33 11.67 -7.95
C ASP A 247 -1.85 12.91 -7.22
N LEU A 248 -2.82 12.73 -6.32
CA LEU A 248 -3.35 13.83 -5.51
C LEU A 248 -2.28 14.48 -4.63
N ILE A 249 -1.42 13.68 -4.00
CA ILE A 249 -0.27 14.17 -3.23
C ILE A 249 0.70 14.92 -4.15
N ASN A 250 1.02 14.36 -5.32
CA ASN A 250 2.00 14.93 -6.24
C ASN A 250 1.58 16.33 -6.75
N VAL A 251 0.30 16.51 -7.08
CA VAL A 251 -0.22 17.80 -7.58
C VAL A 251 -0.47 18.83 -6.47
N SER A 252 -0.59 18.38 -5.22
CA SER A 252 -0.76 19.26 -4.07
C SER A 252 0.54 19.97 -3.71
N ASP A 253 0.44 21.21 -3.28
CA ASP A 253 1.57 22.02 -2.84
C ASP A 253 2.07 21.52 -1.46
N PHE A 254 1.13 21.24 -0.55
CA PHE A 254 1.36 20.45 0.66
C PHE A 254 0.14 19.57 0.99
N TRP A 255 0.32 18.61 1.90
CA TRP A 255 -0.68 17.58 2.20
C TRP A 255 -1.16 17.65 3.65
N MET A 256 -2.45 17.45 3.87
CA MET A 256 -3.05 17.52 5.21
C MET A 256 -3.77 16.22 5.57
N GLY A 257 -4.05 16.05 6.87
CA GLY A 257 -4.92 14.98 7.38
C GLY A 257 -5.28 15.22 8.84
N PHE A 258 -6.15 14.41 9.43
CA PHE A 258 -6.34 14.38 10.89
C PHE A 258 -5.25 13.52 11.55
N GLU A 259 -5.20 12.25 11.14
CA GLU A 259 -4.14 11.29 11.39
C GLU A 259 -4.05 10.43 10.12
N THR A 260 -2.91 10.36 9.45
CA THR A 260 -2.90 9.69 8.15
C THR A 260 -1.60 8.96 7.88
N THR A 261 -1.72 7.72 7.41
CA THR A 261 -0.56 6.97 6.91
C THR A 261 -0.02 7.59 5.63
N THR A 262 -0.87 8.29 4.86
CA THR A 262 -0.51 8.97 3.59
C THR A 262 0.54 10.08 3.75
N ALA A 263 0.81 10.51 4.99
CA ALA A 263 1.91 11.41 5.30
C ALA A 263 3.26 10.81 4.90
N LEU A 264 3.43 9.49 5.03
CA LEU A 264 4.65 8.81 4.64
C LEU A 264 4.86 8.88 3.12
N GLU A 265 3.82 8.59 2.34
CA GLU A 265 3.81 8.77 0.88
C GLU A 265 4.11 10.22 0.48
N ALA A 266 3.55 11.20 1.20
CA ALA A 266 3.82 12.61 0.98
C ALA A 266 5.29 12.98 1.21
N TRP A 267 5.90 12.49 2.29
CA TRP A 267 7.34 12.72 2.55
C TRP A 267 8.22 12.10 1.46
N MET A 268 7.86 10.92 0.97
CA MET A 268 8.57 10.26 -0.13
C MET A 268 8.49 11.04 -1.45
N LEU A 269 7.43 11.83 -1.64
CA LEU A 269 7.26 12.76 -2.76
C LEU A 269 7.80 14.17 -2.47
N GLY A 270 8.50 14.36 -1.35
CA GLY A 270 9.04 15.67 -0.95
C GLY A 270 7.98 16.69 -0.56
N LYS A 271 6.76 16.26 -0.25
CA LYS A 271 5.66 17.12 0.19
C LYS A 271 5.70 17.33 1.69
N GLN A 272 5.39 18.56 2.09
CA GLN A 272 5.25 18.93 3.50
C GLN A 272 3.87 18.50 3.99
N THR A 273 3.78 18.09 5.26
CA THR A 273 2.54 17.55 5.83
C THR A 273 2.13 18.26 7.10
N ILE A 274 0.83 18.46 7.27
CA ILE A 274 0.23 19.07 8.47
C ILE A 274 -0.93 18.22 8.96
N LEU A 275 -1.05 18.08 10.29
CA LEU A 275 -2.16 17.38 10.92
C LEU A 275 -3.11 18.37 11.58
N ILE A 276 -4.39 18.32 11.22
CA ILE A 276 -5.46 19.05 11.89
C ILE A 276 -5.94 18.19 13.05
N ASN A 277 -5.31 18.33 14.22
CA ASN A 277 -5.61 17.52 15.39
C ASN A 277 -5.10 18.22 16.65
N ASP A 278 -5.97 18.45 17.63
CA ASP A 278 -5.62 19.04 18.93
C ASP A 278 -5.50 18.00 20.07
N ASP A 279 -5.81 16.73 19.80
CA ASP A 279 -5.88 15.70 20.84
C ASP A 279 -4.56 14.98 21.07
N THR A 280 -4.22 14.76 22.34
CA THR A 280 -3.11 13.93 22.82
C THR A 280 -3.56 12.53 23.30
N ASP A 281 -4.85 12.31 23.54
CA ASP A 281 -5.32 11.23 24.43
C ASP A 281 -6.23 10.20 23.73
N PHE A 282 -5.82 9.70 22.55
CA PHE A 282 -6.46 8.56 21.90
C PHE A 282 -5.46 7.56 21.29
N PRO A 283 -5.84 6.27 21.15
CA PRO A 283 -4.97 5.25 20.56
C PRO A 283 -4.64 5.55 19.10
N ARG A 284 -3.34 5.65 18.75
CA ARG A 284 -2.89 5.97 17.38
C ARG A 284 -1.51 5.39 17.05
N ASN A 285 -1.19 5.41 15.76
CA ASN A 285 0.14 5.04 15.25
C ASN A 285 1.13 6.20 15.45
N ASN A 286 2.41 5.88 15.63
CA ASN A 286 3.48 6.86 15.83
C ASN A 286 3.74 7.76 14.62
N LEU A 287 3.25 7.46 13.42
CA LEU A 287 3.49 8.29 12.22
C LEU A 287 3.18 9.79 12.40
N HIS A 288 2.28 10.13 13.31
CA HIS A 288 1.91 11.50 13.63
C HIS A 288 3.07 12.39 14.11
N ILE A 289 4.10 11.83 14.75
CA ILE A 289 5.22 12.61 15.29
C ILE A 289 6.13 13.23 14.21
N GLY A 290 5.95 12.83 12.95
CA GLY A 290 6.69 13.37 11.80
C GLY A 290 6.07 14.63 11.18
N SER A 291 4.87 15.02 11.61
CA SER A 291 4.13 16.18 11.09
C SER A 291 3.76 17.16 12.21
N PRO A 292 3.86 18.49 11.98
CA PRO A 292 3.27 19.48 12.85
C PRO A 292 1.76 19.28 13.00
N LYS A 293 1.27 19.48 14.22
CA LYS A 293 -0.15 19.47 14.56
C LYS A 293 -0.66 20.90 14.72
N ILE A 294 -1.85 21.15 14.21
CA ILE A 294 -2.56 22.41 14.40
C ILE A 294 -3.93 22.17 15.02
N SER A 295 -4.32 23.09 15.90
CA SER A 295 -5.55 23.01 16.69
C SER A 295 -6.60 24.05 16.28
N SER A 296 -6.34 24.88 15.28
CA SER A 296 -7.24 25.98 14.92
C SER A 296 -7.07 26.46 13.48
N TYR A 297 -8.13 27.09 12.95
CA TYR A 297 -8.10 27.73 11.64
C TYR A 297 -7.05 28.87 11.53
N PRO A 298 -6.92 29.79 12.51
CA PRO A 298 -5.90 30.84 12.42
C PRO A 298 -4.49 30.27 12.22
N LYS A 299 -4.16 29.17 12.90
CA LYS A 299 -2.87 28.49 12.72
C LYS A 299 -2.74 27.85 11.33
N LEU A 300 -3.82 27.26 10.79
CA LEU A 300 -3.83 26.77 9.42
C LEU A 300 -3.59 27.91 8.42
N GLN A 301 -4.24 29.05 8.61
CA GLN A 301 -4.11 30.20 7.72
C GLN A 301 -2.69 30.77 7.75
N GLU A 302 -2.04 30.83 8.93
CA GLU A 302 -0.63 31.20 9.04
C GLU A 302 0.26 30.28 8.19
N ILE A 303 0.02 28.97 8.24
CA ILE A 303 0.78 27.98 7.46
C ILE A 303 0.52 28.14 5.95
N ILE A 304 -0.73 28.33 5.55
CA ILE A 304 -1.09 28.58 4.14
C ILE A 304 -0.35 29.82 3.63
N ASN A 305 -0.41 30.91 4.39
CA ASN A 305 0.26 32.17 4.05
C ASN A 305 1.78 32.00 4.00
N GLU A 306 2.35 31.28 4.97
CA GLU A 306 3.78 30.98 5.03
C GLU A 306 4.23 30.19 3.80
N TYR A 307 3.55 29.09 3.49
CA TYR A 307 3.87 28.25 2.35
C TYR A 307 3.80 29.05 1.04
N TYR A 308 2.72 29.79 0.79
CA TYR A 308 2.62 30.53 -0.47
C TYR A 308 3.55 31.75 -0.55
N LYS A 309 4.10 32.21 0.57
CA LYS A 309 5.14 33.25 0.62
C LYS A 309 6.55 32.70 0.45
N LYS A 310 6.88 31.59 1.12
CA LYS A 310 8.25 31.05 1.24
C LYS A 310 8.48 29.76 0.42
N GLN A 311 7.41 29.13 -0.08
CA GLN A 311 7.39 27.74 -0.56
C GLN A 311 7.88 26.74 0.49
N ASP A 312 7.69 27.09 1.77
CA ASP A 312 8.15 26.29 2.90
C ASP A 312 7.27 26.46 4.14
N ILE A 313 7.18 25.42 4.98
CA ILE A 313 6.54 25.46 6.30
C ILE A 313 7.62 25.28 7.36
N GLU A 314 7.95 26.35 8.08
CA GLU A 314 9.13 26.38 8.94
C GLU A 314 9.04 25.37 10.09
N ILE A 315 7.86 25.23 10.69
CA ILE A 315 7.61 24.24 11.74
C ILE A 315 7.77 22.80 11.25
N PHE A 316 7.44 22.49 9.99
CA PHE A 316 7.63 21.15 9.41
C PHE A 316 9.12 20.80 9.29
N ASN A 317 9.99 21.80 9.14
CA ASN A 317 11.41 21.63 8.93
C ASN A 317 12.28 21.74 10.19
N GLN A 318 11.66 21.87 11.36
CA GLN A 318 12.41 21.84 12.61
C GLN A 318 13.20 20.52 12.76
N PRO A 319 14.39 20.56 13.38
CA PRO A 319 15.27 19.39 13.49
C PRO A 319 14.60 18.15 14.10
N GLU A 320 13.71 18.35 15.07
CA GLU A 320 12.94 17.27 15.70
C GLU A 320 12.06 16.52 14.70
N PHE A 321 11.23 17.23 13.94
CA PHE A 321 10.36 16.60 12.94
C PHE A 321 11.15 15.93 11.82
N LYS A 322 12.28 16.52 11.40
CA LYS A 322 13.18 15.89 10.42
C LYS A 322 13.72 14.55 10.92
N LYS A 323 14.27 14.52 12.13
CA LYS A 323 14.76 13.30 12.78
C LYS A 323 13.65 12.27 12.94
N ASN A 324 12.46 12.70 13.37
CA ASN A 324 11.30 11.83 13.54
C ASN A 324 10.87 11.21 12.21
N ARG A 325 10.83 11.98 11.11
CA ARG A 325 10.50 11.44 9.78
C ARG A 325 11.53 10.41 9.33
N GLU A 326 12.82 10.67 9.49
CA GLU A 326 13.88 9.71 9.13
C GLU A 326 13.75 8.39 9.89
N LEU A 327 13.50 8.47 11.21
CA LEU A 327 13.25 7.30 12.05
C LEU A 327 11.99 6.55 11.62
N LEU A 328 10.87 7.25 11.43
CA LEU A 328 9.60 6.65 11.02
C LEU A 328 9.68 5.99 9.64
N VAL A 329 10.38 6.61 8.69
CA VAL A 329 10.64 6.05 7.36
C VAL A 329 11.43 4.74 7.49
N SER A 330 12.54 4.76 8.23
CA SER A 330 13.34 3.55 8.48
C SER A 330 12.53 2.45 9.20
N ASP A 331 11.76 2.80 10.23
CA ASP A 331 11.00 1.85 11.04
C ASP A 331 9.77 1.27 10.32
N THR A 332 9.24 2.00 9.34
CA THR A 332 8.03 1.60 8.60
C THR A 332 8.37 0.89 7.29
N ILE A 333 9.28 1.44 6.48
CA ILE A 333 9.57 0.96 5.12
C ILE A 333 11.00 0.49 4.91
N GLY A 334 11.89 0.65 5.90
CA GLY A 334 13.29 0.22 5.86
C GLY A 334 14.18 1.18 5.10
N TYR A 335 14.02 1.24 3.77
CA TYR A 335 14.85 2.09 2.91
C TYR A 335 14.00 2.96 1.99
N ALA A 336 14.41 4.21 1.85
CA ALA A 336 13.76 5.23 1.02
C ALA A 336 14.49 5.47 -0.32
N ASP A 337 15.45 4.63 -0.69
CA ASP A 337 16.35 4.83 -1.83
C ASP A 337 15.82 4.31 -3.18
N GLY A 338 14.60 3.77 -3.19
CA GLY A 338 13.98 3.20 -4.39
C GLY A 338 14.54 1.84 -4.81
N LYS A 339 15.34 1.18 -3.96
CA LYS A 339 16.03 -0.08 -4.28
C LYS A 339 15.54 -1.28 -3.45
N ASN A 340 14.40 -1.20 -2.78
CA ASN A 340 13.88 -2.33 -1.99
C ASN A 340 13.61 -3.56 -2.88
N HIS A 341 13.10 -3.36 -4.10
CA HIS A 341 12.89 -4.44 -5.06
C HIS A 341 14.20 -5.13 -5.47
N LEU A 342 15.34 -4.42 -5.48
CA LEU A 342 16.66 -5.00 -5.77
C LEU A 342 17.17 -5.81 -4.58
N ARG A 343 16.92 -5.37 -3.34
CA ARG A 343 17.22 -6.14 -2.13
C ARG A 343 16.40 -7.43 -2.07
N VAL A 344 15.12 -7.36 -2.44
CA VAL A 344 14.28 -8.54 -2.59
C VAL A 344 14.81 -9.45 -3.70
N LEU A 345 15.19 -8.87 -4.85
CA LEU A 345 15.71 -9.62 -5.98
C LEU A 345 17.00 -10.38 -5.65
N TYR A 346 17.88 -9.80 -4.81
CA TYR A 346 19.08 -10.47 -4.32
C TYR A 346 18.76 -11.82 -3.66
N PHE A 347 17.75 -11.87 -2.79
CA PHE A 347 17.32 -13.13 -2.15
C PHE A 347 16.51 -14.02 -3.07
N LEU A 348 15.68 -13.44 -3.95
CA LEU A 348 14.94 -14.18 -4.96
C LEU A 348 15.90 -14.95 -5.89
N LEU A 349 17.02 -14.34 -6.28
CA LEU A 349 18.02 -15.01 -7.09
C LEU A 349 18.74 -16.14 -6.33
N LYS A 350 18.95 -16.01 -5.02
CA LYS A 350 19.44 -17.15 -4.20
C LYS A 350 18.46 -18.33 -4.21
N THR A 351 17.15 -18.05 -4.13
CA THR A 351 16.11 -19.09 -4.31
C THR A 351 16.17 -19.68 -5.71
N PHE A 352 16.24 -18.82 -6.74
CA PHE A 352 16.29 -19.24 -8.14
C PHE A 352 17.49 -20.14 -8.44
N ASP A 353 18.67 -19.78 -7.95
CA ASP A 353 19.90 -20.55 -8.16
C ASP A 353 19.90 -21.90 -7.40
N SER A 354 19.02 -22.07 -6.41
CA SER A 354 18.85 -23.32 -5.66
C SER A 354 17.83 -24.29 -6.28
N ILE A 355 17.26 -23.94 -7.44
CA ILE A 355 16.32 -24.78 -8.16
C ILE A 355 17.07 -25.95 -8.80
N GLU A 356 16.58 -27.16 -8.55
CA GLU A 356 17.03 -28.38 -9.23
C GLU A 356 16.05 -28.71 -10.38
N PRO A 357 16.49 -28.64 -11.65
CA PRO A 357 15.58 -28.85 -12.79
C PRO A 357 14.91 -30.23 -12.76
N GLY A 358 13.60 -30.27 -13.05
CA GLY A 358 12.85 -31.52 -13.19
C GLY A 358 12.47 -32.23 -11.88
N HIS A 359 12.75 -31.63 -10.72
CA HIS A 359 12.37 -32.18 -9.42
C HIS A 359 10.91 -31.92 -9.01
N SER A 360 10.20 -31.01 -9.70
CA SER A 360 8.81 -30.71 -9.36
C SER A 360 7.91 -31.94 -9.56
N GLN A 361 7.23 -32.38 -8.51
CA GLN A 361 6.30 -33.50 -8.55
C GLN A 361 4.92 -33.06 -8.02
N PRO A 362 4.21 -32.15 -8.73
CA PRO A 362 2.91 -31.70 -8.30
C PRO A 362 1.92 -32.85 -8.28
N LYS A 363 1.30 -33.06 -7.12
CA LYS A 363 0.30 -34.11 -6.89
C LYS A 363 -1.08 -33.60 -7.25
N LEU A 364 -1.94 -34.49 -7.74
CA LEU A 364 -3.33 -34.15 -8.08
C LEU A 364 -4.06 -33.52 -6.89
N ASN A 365 -4.45 -32.26 -7.05
CA ASN A 365 -5.28 -31.53 -6.11
C ASN A 365 -6.70 -31.41 -6.67
N LEU A 366 -7.59 -32.32 -6.23
CA LEU A 366 -8.99 -32.37 -6.69
C LEU A 366 -9.75 -31.08 -6.46
N ARG A 367 -9.42 -30.33 -5.40
CA ARG A 367 -10.03 -29.02 -5.16
C ARG A 367 -9.56 -27.99 -6.19
N ALA A 368 -8.26 -27.93 -6.47
CA ALA A 368 -7.70 -27.07 -7.51
C ALA A 368 -8.30 -27.41 -8.88
N LEU A 369 -8.39 -28.70 -9.23
CA LEU A 369 -9.01 -29.19 -10.46
C LEU A 369 -10.49 -28.78 -10.55
N ARG A 370 -11.25 -28.90 -9.46
CA ARG A 370 -12.65 -28.43 -9.42
C ARG A 370 -12.74 -26.92 -9.66
N LEU A 371 -11.91 -26.11 -9.01
CA LEU A 371 -11.89 -24.66 -9.21
C LEU A 371 -11.52 -24.30 -10.66
N TYR A 372 -10.55 -25.00 -11.23
CA TYR A 372 -10.16 -24.89 -12.63
C TYR A 372 -11.36 -25.12 -13.56
N PHE A 373 -12.07 -26.23 -13.40
CA PHE A 373 -13.27 -26.50 -14.21
C PHE A 373 -14.37 -25.46 -14.00
N LEU A 374 -14.66 -25.07 -12.76
CA LEU A 374 -15.67 -24.05 -12.47
C LEU A 374 -15.35 -22.72 -13.17
N MET A 375 -14.07 -22.32 -13.21
CA MET A 375 -13.65 -21.10 -13.87
C MET A 375 -13.64 -21.25 -15.41
N HIS A 376 -13.01 -22.30 -15.94
CA HIS A 376 -12.82 -22.43 -17.39
C HIS A 376 -14.05 -22.92 -18.13
N MET A 377 -14.96 -23.65 -17.48
CA MET A 377 -16.28 -23.98 -18.04
C MET A 377 -17.30 -22.91 -17.72
N GLY A 378 -17.28 -22.35 -16.51
CA GLY A 378 -18.25 -21.35 -16.07
C GLY A 378 -18.20 -20.06 -16.90
N LYS A 379 -17.06 -19.74 -17.52
CA LYS A 379 -16.93 -18.55 -18.40
C LYS A 379 -17.89 -18.57 -19.58
N TYR A 380 -18.27 -19.75 -20.08
CA TYR A 380 -19.24 -19.87 -21.19
C TYR A 380 -20.69 -19.62 -20.75
N PHE A 381 -20.95 -19.68 -19.45
CA PHE A 381 -22.26 -19.42 -18.84
C PHE A 381 -22.31 -18.07 -18.12
N TYR A 382 -21.18 -17.36 -18.02
CA TYR A 382 -21.10 -16.08 -17.34
C TYR A 382 -21.80 -14.99 -18.17
N ASN A 383 -22.78 -14.34 -17.56
CA ASN A 383 -23.43 -13.16 -18.10
C ASN A 383 -23.51 -12.08 -17.01
N LYS A 384 -22.71 -11.01 -17.17
CA LYS A 384 -22.59 -9.91 -16.21
C LYS A 384 -23.95 -9.31 -15.85
N SER A 385 -24.77 -8.96 -16.84
CA SER A 385 -26.06 -8.30 -16.64
C SER A 385 -27.09 -9.15 -15.88
N ILE A 386 -27.00 -10.47 -16.00
CA ILE A 386 -27.83 -11.40 -15.22
C ILE A 386 -27.27 -11.52 -13.79
N PHE A 387 -25.96 -11.71 -13.68
CA PHE A 387 -25.31 -12.00 -12.39
C PHE A 387 -25.33 -10.79 -11.46
N GLU A 388 -25.25 -9.56 -11.98
CA GLU A 388 -25.34 -8.32 -11.19
C GLU A 388 -26.70 -8.17 -10.49
N LYS A 389 -27.76 -8.71 -11.10
CA LYS A 389 -29.12 -8.68 -10.54
C LYS A 389 -29.34 -9.76 -9.47
N LEU A 390 -28.42 -10.71 -9.34
CA LEU A 390 -28.54 -11.83 -8.40
C LEU A 390 -27.63 -11.59 -7.18
N PRO A 391 -28.19 -11.53 -5.95
CA PRO A 391 -27.46 -11.09 -4.76
C PRO A 391 -26.26 -11.98 -4.40
N TYR A 392 -26.29 -13.26 -4.77
CA TYR A 392 -25.25 -14.25 -4.41
C TYR A 392 -24.11 -14.37 -5.43
N PHE A 393 -24.15 -13.63 -6.54
CA PHE A 393 -23.19 -13.80 -7.64
C PHE A 393 -22.09 -12.75 -7.69
N ARG A 394 -22.04 -11.79 -6.75
CA ARG A 394 -20.98 -10.77 -6.67
C ARG A 394 -19.58 -11.37 -6.72
N LYS A 395 -19.35 -12.43 -5.95
CA LYS A 395 -18.06 -13.15 -5.94
C LYS A 395 -17.74 -13.78 -7.30
N THR A 396 -18.75 -14.33 -7.96
CA THR A 396 -18.61 -14.94 -9.28
C THR A 396 -18.29 -13.91 -10.36
N ILE A 397 -18.94 -12.73 -10.31
CA ILE A 397 -18.60 -11.58 -11.16
C ILE A 397 -17.13 -11.22 -10.96
N TYR A 398 -16.70 -11.04 -9.70
CA TYR A 398 -15.31 -10.71 -9.40
C TYR A 398 -14.32 -11.75 -9.99
N VAL A 399 -14.61 -13.05 -9.88
CA VAL A 399 -13.76 -14.10 -10.45
C VAL A 399 -13.65 -13.95 -11.97
N PHE A 400 -14.77 -13.84 -12.69
CA PHE A 400 -14.74 -13.78 -14.16
C PHE A 400 -14.19 -12.45 -14.72
N GLU A 401 -14.39 -11.35 -14.01
CA GLU A 401 -13.80 -10.06 -14.40
C GLU A 401 -12.30 -10.00 -14.09
N SER A 402 -11.85 -10.69 -13.02
CA SER A 402 -10.45 -10.67 -12.60
C SER A 402 -9.60 -11.78 -13.22
N MET A 403 -10.20 -12.85 -13.77
CA MET A 403 -9.44 -14.04 -14.22
C MET A 403 -8.42 -13.73 -15.32
N TYR A 404 -8.70 -12.75 -16.17
CA TYR A 404 -7.80 -12.35 -17.26
C TYR A 404 -6.74 -11.34 -16.82
N LEU A 405 -6.86 -10.81 -15.60
CA LEU A 405 -5.97 -9.80 -15.05
C LEU A 405 -5.76 -8.63 -16.04
N SER A 406 -6.82 -8.22 -16.74
CA SER A 406 -6.74 -7.32 -17.91
C SER A 406 -5.89 -6.09 -17.61
N GLY A 407 -6.24 -5.33 -16.56
CA GLY A 407 -5.52 -4.11 -16.17
C GLY A 407 -4.09 -4.31 -15.66
N LEU A 408 -3.65 -5.55 -15.42
CA LEU A 408 -2.26 -5.83 -15.04
C LEU A 408 -1.30 -5.60 -16.20
N LYS A 409 -1.73 -5.87 -17.45
CA LYS A 409 -0.88 -5.76 -18.63
C LYS A 409 -0.51 -4.30 -18.87
N GLU A 410 -1.47 -3.38 -18.79
CA GLU A 410 -1.27 -1.94 -18.92
C GLU A 410 -0.37 -1.44 -17.79
N ARG A 411 -0.71 -1.78 -16.54
CA ARG A 411 0.08 -1.37 -15.37
C ARG A 411 1.52 -1.89 -15.42
N ARG A 412 1.74 -3.09 -15.95
CA ARG A 412 3.09 -3.65 -16.14
C ARG A 412 3.89 -2.86 -17.17
N LYS A 413 3.27 -2.39 -18.25
CA LYS A 413 3.94 -1.53 -19.25
C LYS A 413 4.35 -0.19 -18.65
N GLU A 414 3.45 0.44 -17.89
CA GLU A 414 3.72 1.71 -17.20
C GLU A 414 4.89 1.58 -16.22
N VAL A 415 4.79 0.63 -15.28
CA VAL A 415 5.84 0.39 -14.28
C VAL A 415 7.17 0.03 -14.93
N ARG A 416 7.15 -0.75 -16.02
CA ARG A 416 8.37 -1.10 -16.76
C ARG A 416 9.06 0.12 -17.34
N SER A 417 8.31 1.03 -17.99
CA SER A 417 8.86 2.30 -18.49
C SER A 417 9.54 3.09 -17.39
N ASP A 418 8.91 3.19 -16.22
CA ASP A 418 9.44 3.97 -15.10
C ASP A 418 10.71 3.34 -14.51
N ILE A 419 10.72 2.01 -14.35
CA ILE A 419 11.89 1.29 -13.85
C ILE A 419 13.03 1.30 -14.86
N ASP A 420 12.76 1.13 -16.15
CA ASP A 420 13.80 1.17 -17.20
C ASP A 420 14.52 2.53 -17.18
N ASN A 421 13.79 3.63 -16.96
CA ASN A 421 14.38 4.96 -16.80
C ASN A 421 15.26 5.05 -15.54
N PHE A 422 14.79 4.51 -14.41
CA PHE A 422 15.56 4.43 -13.18
C PHE A 422 16.83 3.58 -13.34
N TYR A 423 16.72 2.40 -13.96
CA TYR A 423 17.86 1.51 -14.21
C TYR A 423 18.89 2.14 -15.14
N LYS A 424 18.43 2.87 -16.17
CA LYS A 424 19.32 3.63 -17.06
C LYS A 424 20.07 4.71 -16.29
N LYS A 425 19.37 5.51 -15.48
CA LYS A 425 19.96 6.61 -14.69
C LYS A 425 21.03 6.12 -13.71
N HIS A 426 20.86 4.92 -13.15
CA HIS A 426 21.75 4.37 -12.13
C HIS A 426 22.68 3.24 -12.64
N HIS A 427 22.70 3.00 -13.96
CA HIS A 427 23.46 1.91 -14.59
C HIS A 427 23.19 0.52 -13.97
N ILE A 428 21.95 0.28 -13.53
CA ILE A 428 21.59 -0.96 -12.79
C ILE A 428 21.54 -2.17 -13.73
N LYS A 429 21.06 -2.00 -14.97
CA LYS A 429 20.80 -3.11 -15.89
C LYS A 429 22.04 -3.99 -16.13
N GLU A 430 23.18 -3.39 -16.46
CA GLU A 430 24.40 -4.14 -16.73
C GLU A 430 25.01 -4.72 -15.45
N LYS A 431 24.99 -3.97 -14.34
CA LYS A 431 25.40 -4.48 -13.02
C LYS A 431 24.57 -5.68 -12.59
N LEU A 432 23.27 -5.66 -12.87
CA LEU A 432 22.34 -6.71 -12.47
C LEU A 432 22.57 -8.00 -13.28
N LYS A 433 22.82 -7.89 -14.59
CA LYS A 433 23.23 -9.03 -15.42
C LYS A 433 24.57 -9.62 -14.98
N ALA A 434 25.51 -8.77 -14.59
CA ALA A 434 26.80 -9.19 -14.04
C ALA A 434 26.71 -9.67 -12.58
N ARG A 435 25.54 -9.55 -11.94
CA ARG A 435 25.30 -9.81 -10.50
C ARG A 435 26.29 -9.07 -9.59
N ASP A 436 26.70 -7.87 -9.99
CA ASP A 436 27.55 -6.98 -9.21
C ASP A 436 26.71 -6.23 -8.14
N TRP A 437 26.39 -6.97 -7.08
CA TRP A 437 25.56 -6.47 -5.98
C TRP A 437 26.23 -5.37 -5.16
N GLU A 438 27.56 -5.38 -5.07
CA GLU A 438 28.33 -4.35 -4.35
C GLU A 438 28.20 -2.98 -5.02
N SER A 439 28.07 -2.95 -6.34
CA SER A 439 27.81 -1.72 -7.10
C SER A 439 26.34 -1.29 -7.16
N ILE A 440 25.41 -2.14 -6.71
CA ILE A 440 23.96 -1.88 -6.72
C ILE A 440 23.45 -1.47 -5.33
N LEU A 441 23.81 -2.26 -4.32
CA LEU A 441 23.34 -2.19 -2.94
C LEU A 441 24.43 -1.66 -2.03
N SER A 442 24.05 -1.13 -0.85
CA SER A 442 25.03 -0.63 0.10
C SER A 442 25.83 -1.77 0.73
N LEU A 443 27.13 -1.55 0.97
CA LEU A 443 27.97 -2.51 1.71
C LEU A 443 27.40 -2.84 3.09
N ASN A 444 26.76 -1.87 3.75
CA ASN A 444 26.09 -2.09 5.03
C ASN A 444 24.95 -3.11 4.93
N PHE A 445 24.19 -3.10 3.84
CA PHE A 445 23.17 -4.12 3.59
C PHE A 445 23.83 -5.49 3.39
N LEU A 446 24.80 -5.58 2.49
CA LEU A 446 25.44 -6.86 2.14
C LEU A 446 26.17 -7.52 3.32
N LYS A 447 26.71 -6.73 4.27
CA LYS A 447 27.35 -7.26 5.49
C LYS A 447 26.35 -7.77 6.53
N GLN A 448 25.09 -7.36 6.46
CA GLN A 448 24.03 -7.75 7.41
C GLN A 448 23.24 -8.98 6.94
N THR A 449 23.43 -9.39 5.68
CA THR A 449 22.74 -10.49 5.00
C THR A 449 23.67 -11.66 4.77
#